data_AF-A0A1B8D733-F1
#
_entry.id   AF-A0A1B8D733-F1
#
_cell.length_a   1.000
_cell.length_b   1.000
_cell.length_c   1.000
_cell.angle_alpha   90.00
_cell.angle_beta   90.00
_cell.angle_gamma   90.00
#
_symmetry.space_group_name_H-M   'P 1'
#
loop_
_entity.id
_entity.type
_entity.pdbx_description
1 polymer ?
#
loop_
_entity_poly.entity_id
_entity_poly.type
_entity_poly.pdbx_seq_one_letter_code
_entity_poly.pdbx_strand_id
1 'polypeptide(L)'
;MKPDWTTTYPGRDELLKYIISVADRYDIHRRTRLHSELIDARWDARKNLWICRFSDTQSGETFIREGAALVSAVGTLDKPMIPKISGAETFKGKVFHSARWQHKTEFANKNVVVLGNGASATQFIAPLTEMVGPKGSVTQIVRSAHWWIKRGNAPYSSSWKALMKYFPGAARLYRFYLAYGLDIVFLSFYMTPNGQRLRDQISAQTKQYISSTAPEEYKQILLPNYEPGCKRRVNTNNYLETLHKPNMHLDKSDVTSIDAQAVYTADGKTYPADILIFATGFETQEWLFPLRIVGADTSTDLAAHWRTLGGAEAYKGTV
;
A
#
# COMPACT_ATOMS: atom_id res chain seq x y z
N MET A 1 9.97 6.48 -22.94
CA MET A 1 8.70 6.29 -22.17
C MET A 1 7.81 5.35 -22.94
N LYS A 2 7.03 4.50 -22.26
CA LYS A 2 5.98 3.68 -22.90
C LYS A 2 4.84 4.62 -23.39
N PRO A 3 4.48 4.63 -24.69
CA PRO A 3 3.53 5.59 -25.25
C PRO A 3 2.09 5.09 -25.32
N ASP A 4 1.84 3.80 -25.04
CA ASP A 4 0.61 3.08 -25.32
C ASP A 4 -0.10 2.58 -24.04
N TRP A 5 0.04 3.31 -22.93
CA TRP A 5 -0.70 3.01 -21.70
C TRP A 5 -2.21 2.97 -21.96
N THR A 6 -2.94 2.07 -21.29
CA THR A 6 -4.39 1.99 -21.49
C THR A 6 -5.13 3.17 -20.87
N THR A 7 -4.71 3.59 -19.68
CA THR A 7 -5.32 4.68 -18.89
C THR A 7 -4.24 5.50 -18.18
N THR A 8 -4.63 6.63 -17.58
CA THR A 8 -3.72 7.47 -16.76
C THR A 8 -3.20 6.74 -15.53
N TYR A 9 -4.01 5.87 -14.93
CA TYR A 9 -3.67 5.04 -13.78
C TYR A 9 -3.78 3.56 -14.18
N PRO A 10 -2.80 3.00 -14.89
CA PRO A 10 -2.85 1.62 -15.38
C PRO A 10 -2.99 0.62 -14.23
N GLY A 11 -3.71 -0.47 -14.49
CA GLY A 11 -3.90 -1.54 -13.52
C GLY A 11 -2.61 -2.32 -13.24
N ARG A 12 -2.64 -3.13 -12.17
CA ARG A 12 -1.49 -3.94 -11.71
C ARG A 12 -0.86 -4.77 -12.82
N ASP A 13 -1.65 -5.45 -13.65
CA ASP A 13 -1.12 -6.37 -14.65
C ASP A 13 -0.43 -5.65 -15.82
N GLU A 14 -0.93 -4.48 -16.23
CA GLU A 14 -0.25 -3.66 -17.24
C GLU A 14 1.07 -3.10 -16.69
N LEU A 15 1.08 -2.64 -15.44
CA LEU A 15 2.29 -2.19 -14.75
C LEU A 15 3.32 -3.32 -14.63
N LEU A 16 2.89 -4.53 -14.24
CA LEU A 16 3.77 -5.69 -14.14
C LEU A 16 4.38 -6.04 -15.50
N LYS A 17 3.55 -6.11 -16.56
CA LYS A 17 4.03 -6.36 -17.93
C LYS A 17 5.06 -5.31 -18.36
N TYR A 18 4.83 -4.04 -18.04
CA TYR A 18 5.79 -2.99 -18.32
C TYR A 18 7.11 -3.20 -17.56
N ILE A 19 7.07 -3.47 -16.25
CA ILE A 19 8.27 -3.70 -15.44
C ILE A 19 9.09 -4.87 -15.98
N ILE A 20 8.43 -6.00 -16.29
CA ILE A 20 9.08 -7.17 -16.89
C ILE A 20 9.70 -6.80 -18.24
N SER A 21 8.97 -6.09 -19.12
CA SER A 21 9.52 -5.68 -20.42
C SER A 21 10.75 -4.77 -20.33
N VAL A 22 10.87 -3.98 -19.25
CA VAL A 22 12.06 -3.17 -18.97
C VAL A 22 13.19 -4.07 -18.49
N ALA A 23 12.92 -5.03 -17.59
CA ALA A 23 13.90 -5.99 -17.12
C ALA A 23 14.48 -6.85 -18.27
N ASP A 24 13.64 -7.30 -19.20
CA ASP A 24 14.04 -8.03 -20.41
C ASP A 24 14.94 -7.17 -21.32
N ARG A 25 14.51 -5.93 -21.61
CA ARG A 25 15.24 -5.02 -22.51
C ARG A 25 16.66 -4.73 -22.03
N TYR A 26 16.85 -4.60 -20.73
CA TYR A 26 18.16 -4.27 -20.14
C TYR A 26 18.89 -5.49 -19.59
N ASP A 27 18.38 -6.70 -19.86
CA ASP A 27 18.94 -7.97 -19.43
C ASP A 27 19.29 -7.99 -17.93
N ILE A 28 18.29 -7.61 -17.14
CA ILE A 28 18.34 -7.59 -15.68
C ILE A 28 18.21 -9.02 -15.13
N HIS A 29 17.48 -9.89 -15.82
CA HIS A 29 17.24 -11.27 -15.40
C HIS A 29 18.53 -12.05 -15.19
N ARG A 30 19.51 -12.00 -16.11
CA ARG A 30 20.80 -12.71 -15.95
C ARG A 30 21.61 -12.26 -14.73
N ARG A 31 21.36 -11.04 -14.24
CA ARG A 31 22.07 -10.41 -13.11
C ARG A 31 21.27 -10.51 -11.81
N THR A 32 20.11 -11.15 -11.84
CA THR A 32 19.19 -11.25 -10.71
C THR A 32 19.13 -12.69 -10.25
N ARG A 33 19.34 -12.91 -8.96
CA ARG A 33 19.04 -14.20 -8.33
C ARG A 33 17.71 -14.09 -7.59
N LEU A 34 16.68 -14.71 -8.15
CA LEU A 34 15.37 -14.83 -7.50
C LEU A 34 15.42 -15.94 -6.45
N HIS A 35 14.34 -16.07 -5.66
CA HIS A 35 14.24 -17.05 -4.58
C HIS A 35 15.42 -16.97 -3.60
N SER A 36 15.96 -15.77 -3.37
CA SER A 36 17.09 -15.53 -2.49
C SER A 36 16.76 -14.37 -1.56
N GLU A 37 16.70 -14.65 -0.27
CA GLU A 37 16.47 -13.67 0.80
C GLU A 37 17.80 -13.31 1.45
N LEU A 38 18.10 -12.02 1.58
CA LEU A 38 19.25 -11.57 2.36
C LEU A 38 18.93 -11.72 3.85
N ILE A 39 19.76 -12.44 4.59
CA ILE A 39 19.54 -12.71 6.02
C ILE A 39 20.42 -11.80 6.88
N ASP A 40 21.66 -11.58 6.48
CA ASP A 40 22.67 -10.85 7.24
C ASP A 40 23.68 -10.23 6.28
N ALA A 41 24.05 -8.97 6.53
CA ALA A 41 25.08 -8.25 5.79
C ALA A 41 26.06 -7.59 6.76
N ARG A 42 27.35 -7.84 6.59
CA ARG A 42 28.40 -7.31 7.48
C ARG A 42 29.51 -6.66 6.72
N TRP A 43 29.96 -5.51 7.19
CA TRP A 43 31.18 -4.90 6.67
C TRP A 43 32.42 -5.59 7.23
N ASP A 44 33.29 -6.09 6.36
CA ASP A 44 34.63 -6.57 6.71
C ASP A 44 35.65 -5.46 6.44
N ALA A 45 36.10 -4.79 7.50
CA ALA A 45 37.06 -3.69 7.42
C ALA A 45 38.46 -4.11 6.94
N ARG A 46 38.83 -5.40 7.05
CA ARG A 46 40.14 -5.88 6.57
C ARG A 46 40.11 -6.07 5.06
N LYS A 47 38.98 -6.54 4.53
CA LYS A 47 38.78 -6.75 3.09
C LYS A 47 38.24 -5.51 2.37
N ASN A 48 37.66 -4.55 3.09
CA ASN A 48 36.84 -3.46 2.54
C ASN A 48 35.69 -3.98 1.67
N LEU A 49 35.00 -5.02 2.15
CA LEU A 49 33.88 -5.65 1.45
C LEU A 49 32.70 -5.88 2.39
N TRP A 50 31.49 -5.79 1.85
CA TRP A 50 30.30 -6.35 2.44
C TRP A 50 30.28 -7.87 2.24
N ILE A 51 30.07 -8.60 3.32
CA ILE A 51 29.84 -10.05 3.36
C ILE A 51 28.36 -10.27 3.59
N CYS A 52 27.66 -10.71 2.55
CA CYS A 52 26.21 -10.87 2.56
C CYS A 52 25.85 -12.35 2.53
N ARG A 53 25.13 -12.80 3.56
CA ARG A 53 24.59 -14.16 3.66
C ARG A 53 23.15 -14.18 3.20
N PHE A 54 22.87 -15.01 2.21
CA PHE A 54 21.55 -15.22 1.65
C PHE A 54 21.04 -16.61 2.01
N SER A 55 19.72 -16.75 2.07
CA SER A 55 19.01 -18.03 2.10
C SER A 55 18.22 -18.19 0.81
N ASP A 56 18.34 -19.36 0.19
CA ASP A 56 17.44 -19.74 -0.89
C ASP A 56 16.06 -20.05 -0.31
N THR A 57 15.01 -19.39 -0.81
CA THR A 57 13.66 -19.47 -0.23
C THR A 57 12.92 -20.76 -0.59
N GLN A 58 13.47 -21.58 -1.49
CA GLN A 58 12.88 -22.85 -1.90
C GLN A 58 13.56 -24.03 -1.20
N SER A 59 14.89 -24.04 -1.18
CA SER A 59 15.69 -25.13 -0.59
C SER A 59 16.08 -24.88 0.87
N GLY A 60 16.12 -23.63 1.32
CA GLY A 60 16.68 -23.24 2.62
C GLY A 60 18.21 -23.23 2.66
N GLU A 61 18.89 -23.54 1.55
CA GLU A 61 20.35 -23.51 1.49
C GLU A 61 20.87 -22.08 1.65
N THR A 62 21.93 -21.91 2.46
CA THR A 62 22.55 -20.60 2.66
C THR A 62 23.83 -20.45 1.83
N PHE A 63 24.07 -19.26 1.30
CA PHE A 63 25.28 -18.95 0.55
C PHE A 63 25.75 -17.52 0.81
N ILE A 64 27.04 -17.27 0.52
CA ILE A 64 27.67 -15.97 0.73
C ILE A 64 27.92 -15.27 -0.62
N ARG A 65 27.78 -13.95 -0.62
CA ARG A 65 28.29 -13.05 -1.67
C ARG A 65 29.07 -11.92 -1.04
N GLU A 66 30.15 -11.55 -1.68
CA GLU A 66 30.97 -10.40 -1.27
C GLU A 66 30.84 -9.27 -2.29
N GLY A 67 30.89 -8.01 -1.84
CA GLY A 67 30.81 -6.86 -2.72
C GLY A 67 31.34 -5.58 -2.08
N ALA A 68 31.92 -4.69 -2.88
CA ALA A 68 32.44 -3.41 -2.39
C ALA A 68 31.35 -2.43 -1.94
N ALA A 69 30.13 -2.60 -2.45
CA ALA A 69 28.97 -1.78 -2.11
C ALA A 69 27.74 -2.65 -1.89
N LEU A 70 26.91 -2.25 -0.92
CA LEU A 70 25.58 -2.79 -0.69
C LEU A 70 24.57 -1.69 -0.97
N VAL A 71 23.66 -1.90 -1.92
CA VAL A 71 22.59 -0.95 -2.25
C VAL A 71 21.26 -1.61 -1.90
N SER A 72 20.56 -1.07 -0.92
CA SER A 72 19.25 -1.57 -0.52
C SER A 72 18.15 -0.99 -1.43
N ALA A 73 17.39 -1.89 -2.05
CA ALA A 73 16.22 -1.57 -2.88
C ALA A 73 14.98 -2.39 -2.45
N VAL A 74 14.90 -2.73 -1.16
CA VAL A 74 13.85 -3.61 -0.60
C VAL A 74 12.46 -2.96 -0.53
N GLY A 75 12.41 -1.63 -0.67
CA GLY A 75 11.17 -0.86 -0.56
C GLY A 75 10.74 -0.62 0.89
N THR A 76 9.59 0.04 1.06
CA THR A 76 9.04 0.44 2.38
C THR A 76 7.61 -0.06 2.61
N LEU A 77 7.03 -0.75 1.63
CA LEU A 77 5.65 -1.23 1.62
C LEU A 77 5.60 -2.69 1.14
N ASP A 78 6.46 -3.54 1.70
CA ASP A 78 6.67 -4.93 1.29
C ASP A 78 6.14 -5.94 2.34
N LYS A 79 6.40 -5.69 3.63
CA LYS A 79 6.01 -6.54 4.76
C LYS A 79 4.61 -6.20 5.28
N PRO A 80 3.60 -7.06 5.07
CA PRO A 80 2.24 -6.80 5.51
C PRO A 80 2.14 -6.64 7.02
N MET A 81 1.39 -5.63 7.48
CA MET A 81 1.08 -5.51 8.91
C MET A 81 -0.09 -6.43 9.23
N ILE A 82 0.18 -7.53 9.92
CA ILE A 82 -0.85 -8.47 10.39
C ILE A 82 -1.20 -8.10 11.84
N PRO A 83 -2.44 -7.65 12.12
CA PRO A 83 -2.83 -7.29 13.48
C PRO A 83 -2.87 -8.54 14.36
N LYS A 84 -2.35 -8.43 15.59
CA LYS A 84 -2.53 -9.45 16.62
C LYS A 84 -3.90 -9.23 17.26
N ILE A 85 -4.83 -10.14 17.02
CA ILE A 85 -6.20 -10.08 17.53
C ILE A 85 -6.45 -11.35 18.33
N SER A 86 -7.03 -11.21 19.52
CA SER A 86 -7.31 -12.35 20.41
C SER A 86 -8.24 -13.35 19.72
N GLY A 87 -7.89 -14.64 19.72
CA GLY A 87 -8.70 -15.73 19.17
C GLY A 87 -8.66 -15.86 17.65
N ALA A 88 -7.88 -15.03 16.94
CA ALA A 88 -7.76 -15.09 15.48
C ALA A 88 -7.29 -16.46 14.95
N GLU A 89 -6.50 -17.19 15.75
CA GLU A 89 -6.04 -18.55 15.47
C GLU A 89 -7.16 -19.60 15.46
N THR A 90 -8.31 -19.30 16.07
CA THR A 90 -9.47 -20.21 16.13
C THR A 90 -10.45 -20.02 14.99
N PHE A 91 -10.29 -18.95 14.19
CA PHE A 91 -11.16 -18.63 13.08
C PHE A 91 -11.18 -19.74 12.03
N LYS A 92 -12.36 -20.28 11.71
CA LYS A 92 -12.51 -21.40 10.78
C LYS A 92 -12.57 -20.97 9.31
N GLY A 93 -12.80 -19.68 9.07
CA GLY A 93 -12.87 -19.10 7.73
C GLY A 93 -11.49 -18.81 7.11
N LYS A 94 -11.50 -18.15 5.95
CA LYS A 94 -10.25 -17.76 5.27
C LYS A 94 -9.72 -16.45 5.83
N VAL A 95 -8.43 -16.38 6.14
CA VAL A 95 -7.74 -15.16 6.57
C VAL A 95 -6.59 -14.83 5.62
N PHE A 96 -6.54 -13.61 5.11
CA PHE A 96 -5.37 -13.15 4.35
C PHE A 96 -5.24 -11.63 4.34
N HIS A 97 -4.01 -11.16 4.09
CA HIS A 97 -3.76 -9.73 3.86
C HIS A 97 -3.90 -9.39 2.37
N SER A 98 -4.41 -8.18 2.08
CA SER A 98 -4.60 -7.66 0.72
C SER A 98 -3.35 -7.69 -0.17
N ALA A 99 -2.15 -7.58 0.43
CA ALA A 99 -0.86 -7.70 -0.26
C ALA A 99 -0.45 -9.15 -0.62
N ARG A 100 -1.20 -10.14 -0.15
CA ARG A 100 -1.05 -11.59 -0.42
C ARG A 100 -2.40 -12.15 -0.84
N TRP A 101 -3.02 -11.48 -1.81
CA TRP A 101 -4.38 -11.77 -2.26
C TRP A 101 -4.53 -13.25 -2.68
N GLN A 102 -5.55 -13.92 -2.13
CA GLN A 102 -5.85 -15.31 -2.48
C GLN A 102 -6.81 -15.36 -3.67
N HIS A 103 -6.25 -15.42 -4.88
CA HIS A 103 -7.03 -15.37 -6.13
C HIS A 103 -8.02 -16.53 -6.34
N LYS A 104 -7.86 -17.65 -5.63
CA LYS A 104 -8.74 -18.83 -5.69
C LYS A 104 -9.84 -18.81 -4.63
N THR A 105 -10.04 -17.70 -3.93
CA THR A 105 -11.07 -17.59 -2.91
C THR A 105 -12.44 -17.38 -3.54
N GLU A 106 -13.38 -18.25 -3.19
CA GLU A 106 -14.80 -18.12 -3.53
C GLU A 106 -15.47 -17.16 -2.54
N PHE A 107 -16.02 -16.07 -3.08
CA PHE A 107 -16.68 -15.02 -2.29
C PHE A 107 -18.21 -15.14 -2.30
N ALA A 108 -18.78 -15.87 -3.26
CA ALA A 108 -20.22 -15.90 -3.46
C ALA A 108 -20.97 -16.36 -2.20
N ASN A 109 -21.98 -15.58 -1.79
CA ASN A 109 -22.82 -15.80 -0.62
C ASN A 109 -22.04 -15.85 0.71
N LYS A 110 -20.85 -15.25 0.78
CA LYS A 110 -20.02 -15.20 1.99
C LYS A 110 -20.15 -13.87 2.71
N ASN A 111 -20.04 -13.90 4.03
CA ASN A 111 -19.84 -12.71 4.84
C ASN A 111 -18.35 -12.42 4.94
N VAL A 112 -17.94 -11.24 4.48
CA VAL A 112 -16.53 -10.84 4.42
C VAL A 112 -16.31 -9.66 5.35
N VAL A 113 -15.43 -9.82 6.33
CA VAL A 113 -14.98 -8.71 7.17
C VAL A 113 -13.65 -8.18 6.64
N VAL A 114 -13.56 -6.88 6.42
CA VAL A 114 -12.36 -6.19 5.95
C VAL A 114 -11.88 -5.21 7.01
N LEU A 115 -10.63 -5.38 7.48
CA LEU A 115 -10.03 -4.47 8.46
C LEU A 115 -9.18 -3.43 7.75
N GLY A 116 -9.59 -2.16 7.84
CA GLY A 116 -8.88 -1.02 7.26
C GLY A 116 -9.51 -0.46 5.98
N ASN A 117 -9.27 0.83 5.75
CA ASN A 117 -9.84 1.64 4.66
C ASN A 117 -8.80 2.47 3.90
N GLY A 118 -7.53 2.05 3.96
CA GLY A 118 -6.46 2.68 3.20
C GLY A 118 -6.62 2.49 1.69
N ALA A 119 -5.61 2.96 0.94
CA ALA A 119 -5.62 2.93 -0.52
C ALA A 119 -5.82 1.52 -1.13
N SER A 120 -5.43 0.44 -0.44
CA SER A 120 -5.67 -0.93 -0.91
C SER A 120 -7.15 -1.31 -0.82
N ALA A 121 -7.80 -1.06 0.33
CA ALA A 121 -9.19 -1.41 0.56
C ALA A 121 -10.13 -0.73 -0.44
N THR A 122 -9.95 0.57 -0.66
CA THR A 122 -10.81 1.34 -1.57
C THR A 122 -10.77 0.87 -3.02
N GLN A 123 -9.77 0.08 -3.41
CA GLN A 123 -9.65 -0.46 -4.76
C GLN A 123 -10.41 -1.78 -4.93
N PHE A 124 -10.57 -2.59 -3.88
CA PHE A 124 -11.21 -3.89 -3.98
C PHE A 124 -12.59 -3.97 -3.34
N ILE A 125 -13.00 -3.04 -2.47
CA ILE A 125 -14.33 -3.07 -1.82
C ILE A 125 -15.46 -3.08 -2.85
N ALA A 126 -15.39 -2.20 -3.87
CA ALA A 126 -16.38 -2.16 -4.94
C ALA A 126 -16.57 -3.50 -5.66
N PRO A 127 -15.53 -4.12 -6.27
CA PRO A 127 -15.71 -5.44 -6.88
C PRO A 127 -16.02 -6.54 -5.85
N LEU A 128 -15.53 -6.45 -4.62
CA LEU A 128 -15.82 -7.44 -3.56
C LEU A 128 -17.31 -7.50 -3.22
N THR A 129 -17.98 -6.37 -3.11
CA THR A 129 -19.44 -6.32 -2.87
C THR A 129 -20.24 -6.96 -4.01
N GLU A 130 -19.74 -6.93 -5.25
CA GLU A 130 -20.36 -7.67 -6.36
C GLU A 130 -20.09 -9.17 -6.26
N MET A 131 -18.84 -9.55 -5.94
CA MET A 131 -18.42 -10.95 -5.87
C MET A 131 -19.13 -11.74 -4.77
N VAL A 132 -19.50 -11.11 -3.65
CA VAL A 132 -20.26 -11.78 -2.58
C VAL A 132 -21.73 -11.99 -2.94
N GLY A 133 -22.25 -11.22 -3.90
CA GLY A 133 -23.65 -11.30 -4.33
C GLY A 133 -24.66 -10.86 -3.28
N PRO A 134 -25.97 -11.00 -3.55
CA PRO A 134 -27.05 -10.46 -2.71
C PRO A 134 -27.27 -11.23 -1.40
N LYS A 135 -26.75 -12.47 -1.28
CA LYS A 135 -26.85 -13.27 -0.05
C LYS A 135 -25.60 -13.21 0.83
N GLY A 136 -24.52 -12.60 0.33
CA GLY A 136 -23.32 -12.32 1.10
C GLY A 136 -23.30 -10.86 1.55
N SER A 137 -22.33 -10.51 2.38
CA SER A 137 -22.14 -9.16 2.87
C SER A 137 -20.66 -8.80 2.96
N VAL A 138 -20.36 -7.50 2.89
CA VAL A 138 -19.03 -6.96 3.17
C VAL A 138 -19.15 -5.97 4.32
N THR A 139 -18.54 -6.30 5.46
CA THR A 139 -18.40 -5.37 6.58
C THR A 139 -16.97 -4.85 6.62
N GLN A 140 -16.80 -3.55 6.44
CA GLN A 140 -15.52 -2.89 6.59
C GLN A 140 -15.43 -2.18 7.94
N ILE A 141 -14.44 -2.56 8.75
CA ILE A 141 -14.20 -1.95 10.06
C ILE A 141 -12.98 -1.03 9.95
N VAL A 142 -13.15 0.24 10.34
CA VAL A 142 -12.15 1.29 10.15
C VAL A 142 -11.80 1.98 11.45
N ARG A 143 -10.52 2.37 11.59
CA ARG A 143 -10.03 3.11 12.76
C ARG A 143 -9.96 4.61 12.52
N SER A 144 -9.54 5.02 11.32
CA SER A 144 -9.38 6.44 10.96
C SER A 144 -9.90 6.69 9.56
N ALA A 145 -10.53 7.84 9.35
CA ALA A 145 -10.87 8.33 8.01
C ALA A 145 -9.62 8.75 7.22
N HIS A 146 -9.79 8.97 5.92
CA HIS A 146 -8.74 9.43 5.02
C HIS A 146 -9.15 10.69 4.25
N TRP A 147 -8.17 11.49 3.84
CA TRP A 147 -8.40 12.58 2.90
C TRP A 147 -8.62 12.00 1.49
N TRP A 148 -9.88 11.95 1.05
CA TRP A 148 -10.31 11.32 -0.20
C TRP A 148 -10.08 12.20 -1.43
N ILE A 149 -9.83 11.57 -2.57
CA ILE A 149 -9.78 12.23 -3.87
C ILE A 149 -10.67 11.45 -4.83
N LYS A 150 -11.71 12.09 -5.38
CA LYS A 150 -12.42 11.54 -6.53
C LYS A 150 -11.47 11.53 -7.72
N ARG A 151 -11.14 10.35 -8.21
CA ARG A 151 -10.17 10.15 -9.29
C ARG A 151 -10.70 9.17 -10.31
N GLY A 152 -11.19 9.71 -11.43
CA GLY A 152 -11.53 8.93 -12.61
C GLY A 152 -10.29 8.35 -13.28
N ASN A 153 -10.50 7.36 -14.14
CA ASN A 153 -9.45 6.67 -14.87
C ASN A 153 -9.88 6.32 -16.30
N ALA A 154 -10.32 7.33 -17.05
CA ALA A 154 -10.80 7.13 -18.42
C ALA A 154 -9.69 6.54 -19.32
N PRO A 155 -10.05 5.68 -20.29
CA PRO A 155 -9.10 5.14 -21.25
C PRO A 155 -8.56 6.25 -22.17
N TYR A 156 -7.27 6.14 -22.50
CA TYR A 156 -6.67 6.99 -23.52
C TYR A 156 -7.19 6.58 -24.91
N SER A 157 -7.55 7.57 -25.72
CA SER A 157 -7.96 7.35 -27.11
C SER A 157 -6.79 6.86 -27.98
N SER A 158 -7.11 6.21 -29.10
CA SER A 158 -6.10 5.78 -30.07
C SER A 158 -5.31 6.96 -30.65
N SER A 159 -5.97 8.10 -30.88
CA SER A 159 -5.32 9.34 -31.34
C SER A 159 -4.34 9.90 -30.30
N TRP A 160 -4.68 9.85 -29.02
CA TRP A 160 -3.78 10.25 -27.94
C TRP A 160 -2.53 9.36 -27.89
N LYS A 161 -2.71 8.04 -27.97
CA LYS A 161 -1.58 7.09 -28.00
C LYS A 161 -0.69 7.30 -29.23
N ALA A 162 -1.28 7.58 -30.39
CA ALA A 162 -0.54 7.91 -31.61
C ALA A 162 0.29 9.19 -31.44
N LEU A 163 -0.29 10.25 -30.87
CA LEU A 163 0.43 11.49 -30.56
C LEU A 163 1.63 11.22 -29.64
N MET A 164 1.43 10.48 -28.54
CA MET A 164 2.50 10.14 -27.60
C MET A 164 3.60 9.27 -28.21
N LYS A 165 3.27 8.45 -29.23
CA LYS A 165 4.20 7.54 -29.88
C LYS A 165 5.02 8.20 -30.99
N TYR A 166 4.36 8.98 -31.86
CA TYR A 166 4.95 9.44 -33.11
C TYR A 166 5.43 10.90 -33.06
N PHE A 167 4.87 11.74 -32.19
CA PHE A 167 5.30 13.14 -32.12
C PHE A 167 6.49 13.32 -31.17
N PRO A 168 7.67 13.75 -31.66
CA PRO A 168 8.85 13.91 -30.82
C PRO A 168 8.59 14.86 -29.65
N GLY A 169 8.96 14.43 -28.44
CA GLY A 169 8.84 15.25 -27.23
C GLY A 169 7.46 15.23 -26.56
N ALA A 170 6.37 14.84 -27.24
CA ALA A 170 5.01 14.85 -26.67
C ALA A 170 4.91 14.07 -25.34
N ALA A 171 5.41 12.84 -25.32
CA ALA A 171 5.42 12.01 -24.10
C ALA A 171 6.25 12.64 -22.97
N ARG A 172 7.37 13.30 -23.28
CA ARG A 172 8.23 13.96 -22.29
C ARG A 172 7.56 15.19 -21.70
N LEU A 173 6.91 16.01 -22.55
CA LEU A 173 6.13 17.16 -22.12
C LEU A 173 4.95 16.73 -21.24
N TYR A 174 4.25 15.65 -21.62
CA TYR A 174 3.17 15.11 -20.81
C TYR A 174 3.67 14.61 -19.44
N ARG A 175 4.81 13.91 -19.40
CA ARG A 175 5.45 13.52 -18.14
C ARG A 175 5.82 14.74 -17.29
N PHE A 176 6.39 15.78 -17.90
CA PHE A 176 6.74 17.01 -17.20
C PHE A 176 5.50 17.67 -16.60
N TYR A 177 4.43 17.80 -17.37
CA TYR A 177 3.16 18.33 -16.90
C TYR A 177 2.61 17.54 -15.70
N LEU A 178 2.63 16.20 -15.75
CA LEU A 178 2.20 15.35 -14.64
C LEU A 178 3.10 15.53 -13.40
N ALA A 179 4.43 15.54 -13.59
CA ALA A 179 5.39 15.71 -12.50
C ALA A 179 5.21 17.07 -11.83
N TYR A 180 5.16 18.14 -12.62
CA TYR A 180 4.96 19.50 -12.13
C TYR A 180 3.63 19.65 -11.37
N GLY A 181 2.54 19.08 -11.88
CA GLY A 181 1.24 19.10 -11.20
C GLY A 181 1.26 18.37 -9.84
N LEU A 182 2.00 17.26 -9.74
CA LEU A 182 2.19 16.54 -8.47
C LEU A 182 3.11 17.32 -7.52
N ASP A 183 4.18 17.93 -8.03
CA ASP A 183 5.14 18.69 -7.22
C ASP A 183 4.52 19.97 -6.63
N ILE A 184 3.59 20.63 -7.33
CA ILE A 184 2.86 21.79 -6.78
C ILE A 184 2.10 21.42 -5.50
N VAL A 185 1.62 20.18 -5.36
CA VAL A 185 0.96 19.73 -4.12
C VAL A 185 1.92 19.83 -2.92
N PHE A 186 3.23 19.75 -3.14
CA PHE A 186 4.24 19.92 -2.09
C PHE A 186 4.16 21.29 -1.40
N LEU A 187 3.71 22.33 -2.10
CA LEU A 187 3.53 23.67 -1.52
C LEU A 187 2.52 23.67 -0.36
N SER A 188 1.58 22.72 -0.34
CA SER A 188 0.63 22.56 0.77
C SER A 188 1.28 22.08 2.07
N PHE A 189 2.51 21.55 2.02
CA PHE A 189 3.24 21.11 3.21
C PHE A 189 4.03 22.24 3.87
N TYR A 190 4.19 23.38 3.21
CA TYR A 190 4.85 24.52 3.82
C TYR A 190 3.99 25.12 4.93
N MET A 191 4.63 25.44 6.06
CA MET A 191 4.00 26.06 7.23
C MET A 191 3.92 27.59 7.03
N THR A 192 3.25 27.99 5.95
CA THR A 192 3.03 29.37 5.54
C THR A 192 1.54 29.62 5.33
N PRO A 193 1.06 30.89 5.29
CA PRO A 193 -0.34 31.19 5.00
C PRO A 193 -0.84 30.60 3.68
N ASN A 194 0.01 30.58 2.65
CA ASN A 194 -0.32 29.97 1.36
C ASN A 194 -0.44 28.44 1.47
N GLY A 195 0.45 27.79 2.22
CA GLY A 195 0.37 26.35 2.49
C GLY A 195 -0.92 26.00 3.25
N GLN A 196 -1.28 26.78 4.28
CA GLN A 196 -2.55 26.60 5.01
C GLN A 196 -3.75 26.73 4.07
N ARG A 197 -3.80 27.76 3.23
CA ARG A 197 -4.89 27.95 2.26
C ARG A 197 -5.05 26.75 1.32
N LEU A 198 -3.95 26.15 0.86
CA LEU A 198 -4.00 24.94 0.04
C LEU A 198 -4.53 23.73 0.82
N ARG A 199 -4.15 23.56 2.10
CA ARG A 199 -4.70 22.50 2.96
C ARG A 199 -6.19 22.71 3.23
N ASP A 200 -6.64 23.93 3.45
CA ASP A 200 -8.06 24.26 3.62
C ASP A 200 -8.87 23.92 2.36
N GLN A 201 -8.32 24.19 1.18
CA GLN A 201 -8.93 23.79 -0.10
C GLN A 201 -9.03 22.27 -0.24
N ILE A 202 -7.98 21.52 0.11
CA ILE A 202 -8.00 20.04 0.12
C ILE A 202 -9.08 19.53 1.10
N SER A 203 -9.16 20.13 2.27
CA SER A 203 -10.16 19.81 3.29
C SER A 203 -11.58 20.05 2.77
N ALA A 204 -11.84 21.23 2.20
CA ALA A 204 -13.14 21.60 1.65
C ALA A 204 -13.57 20.67 0.51
N GLN A 205 -12.67 20.37 -0.44
CA GLN A 205 -12.95 19.44 -1.55
C GLN A 205 -13.31 18.04 -1.04
N THR A 206 -12.59 17.55 -0.04
CA THR A 206 -12.88 16.23 0.54
C THR A 206 -14.22 16.21 1.25
N LYS A 207 -14.51 17.23 2.08
CA LYS A 207 -15.79 17.38 2.79
C LYS A 207 -16.96 17.47 1.81
N GLN A 208 -16.80 18.23 0.72
CA GLN A 208 -17.80 18.33 -0.33
C GLN A 208 -18.05 16.98 -1.01
N TYR A 209 -16.98 16.24 -1.36
CA TYR A 209 -17.12 14.92 -1.98
C TYR A 209 -17.83 13.91 -1.05
N ILE A 210 -17.48 13.88 0.24
CA ILE A 210 -18.19 13.05 1.22
C ILE A 210 -19.66 13.46 1.29
N SER A 211 -19.93 14.76 1.47
CA SER A 211 -21.29 15.27 1.65
C SER A 211 -22.20 14.97 0.46
N SER A 212 -21.67 15.08 -0.78
CA SER A 212 -22.46 14.90 -2.00
C SER A 212 -22.62 13.44 -2.44
N THR A 213 -21.74 12.53 -1.98
CA THR A 213 -21.64 11.19 -2.56
C THR A 213 -21.88 10.07 -1.55
N ALA A 214 -21.47 10.23 -0.29
CA ALA A 214 -21.59 9.15 0.70
C ALA A 214 -23.02 9.04 1.27
N PRO A 215 -23.46 7.83 1.69
CA PRO A 215 -24.68 7.65 2.47
C PRO A 215 -24.63 8.46 3.77
N GLU A 216 -25.78 8.99 4.19
CA GLU A 216 -25.87 9.88 5.37
C GLU A 216 -25.31 9.23 6.64
N GLU A 217 -25.65 7.96 6.86
CA GLU A 217 -25.21 7.13 8.00
C GLU A 217 -23.69 7.01 8.14
N TYR A 218 -22.94 7.14 7.04
CA TYR A 218 -21.49 6.95 7.03
C TYR A 218 -20.68 8.25 6.98
N LYS A 219 -21.32 9.40 6.79
CA LYS A 219 -20.59 10.68 6.64
C LYS A 219 -19.67 10.97 7.82
N GLN A 220 -20.13 10.75 9.06
CA GLN A 220 -19.33 10.97 10.26
C GLN A 220 -18.12 10.02 10.36
N ILE A 221 -18.26 8.77 9.93
CA ILE A 221 -17.16 7.79 9.90
C ILE A 221 -16.10 8.19 8.88
N LEU A 222 -16.51 8.79 7.76
CA LEU A 222 -15.65 9.11 6.61
C LEU A 222 -14.91 10.45 6.74
N LEU A 223 -15.26 11.29 7.71
CA LEU A 223 -14.67 12.62 7.91
C LEU A 223 -13.33 12.53 8.69
N PRO A 224 -12.21 12.97 8.09
CA PRO A 224 -10.92 13.06 8.80
C PRO A 224 -10.92 14.14 9.88
N ASN A 225 -10.19 13.87 10.96
CA ASN A 225 -10.01 14.77 12.11
C ASN A 225 -8.54 15.21 12.31
N TYR A 226 -7.73 15.12 11.26
CA TYR A 226 -6.30 15.46 11.28
C TYR A 226 -5.95 16.25 10.02
N GLU A 227 -4.90 17.07 10.07
CA GLU A 227 -4.54 18.00 9.00
C GLU A 227 -4.22 17.28 7.66
N PRO A 228 -4.62 17.84 6.49
CA PRO A 228 -4.12 17.37 5.20
C PRO A 228 -2.60 17.36 5.14
N GLY A 229 -2.04 16.24 4.66
CA GLY A 229 -0.58 16.04 4.57
C GLY A 229 -0.02 15.10 5.63
N CYS A 230 -0.66 14.92 6.79
CA CYS A 230 -0.18 13.96 7.81
C CYS A 230 -0.24 12.49 7.34
N LYS A 231 -1.10 12.20 6.37
CA LYS A 231 -1.18 10.90 5.68
C LYS A 231 -1.33 11.14 4.18
N ARG A 232 -0.80 10.22 3.38
CA ARG A 232 -1.06 10.21 1.92
C ARG A 232 -2.57 10.15 1.67
N ARG A 233 -3.05 11.04 0.80
CA ARG A 233 -4.45 11.08 0.37
C ARG A 233 -4.85 9.80 -0.37
N VAL A 234 -6.08 9.35 -0.17
CA VAL A 234 -6.61 8.12 -0.78
C VAL A 234 -7.42 8.49 -2.01
N ASN A 235 -6.99 7.96 -3.16
CA ASN A 235 -7.71 8.14 -4.41
C ASN A 235 -8.75 7.04 -4.58
N THR A 236 -9.96 7.43 -4.95
CA THR A 236 -11.08 6.53 -5.18
C THR A 236 -11.82 6.92 -6.45
N ASN A 237 -12.36 5.91 -7.14
CA ASN A 237 -13.27 6.13 -8.25
C ASN A 237 -14.74 5.98 -7.81
N ASN A 238 -15.08 4.85 -7.17
CA ASN A 238 -16.44 4.43 -6.88
C ASN A 238 -16.65 3.91 -5.43
N TYR A 239 -15.69 4.14 -4.53
CA TYR A 239 -15.76 3.63 -3.16
C TYR A 239 -16.93 4.23 -2.37
N LEU A 240 -17.12 5.56 -2.39
CA LEU A 240 -18.21 6.20 -1.64
C LEU A 240 -19.58 5.79 -2.17
N GLU A 241 -19.68 5.66 -3.50
CA GLU A 241 -20.87 5.18 -4.19
C GLU A 241 -21.21 3.73 -3.80
N THR A 242 -20.19 2.88 -3.60
CA THR A 242 -20.36 1.48 -3.17
C THR A 242 -20.99 1.37 -1.78
N LEU A 243 -20.80 2.37 -0.91
CA LEU A 243 -21.35 2.34 0.45
C LEU A 243 -22.89 2.41 0.48
N HIS A 244 -23.55 2.79 -0.61
CA HIS A 244 -25.02 2.76 -0.71
C HIS A 244 -25.59 1.36 -0.92
N LYS A 245 -24.74 0.35 -1.17
CA LYS A 245 -25.22 -1.00 -1.43
C LYS A 245 -25.78 -1.65 -0.16
N PRO A 246 -26.89 -2.39 -0.27
CA PRO A 246 -27.52 -3.01 0.90
C PRO A 246 -26.67 -4.10 1.55
N ASN A 247 -25.71 -4.67 0.82
CA ASN A 247 -24.78 -5.69 1.31
C ASN A 247 -23.40 -5.12 1.69
N MET A 248 -23.28 -3.80 1.82
CA MET A 248 -22.06 -3.11 2.25
C MET A 248 -22.31 -2.41 3.59
N HIS A 249 -21.49 -2.71 4.58
CA HIS A 249 -21.55 -2.11 5.91
C HIS A 249 -20.21 -1.47 6.25
N LEU A 250 -20.24 -0.25 6.78
CA LEU A 250 -19.07 0.46 7.25
C LEU A 250 -19.20 0.76 8.73
N ASP A 251 -18.22 0.32 9.52
CA ASP A 251 -18.21 0.53 10.96
C ASP A 251 -16.90 1.17 11.43
N LYS A 252 -16.98 1.91 12.54
CA LYS A 252 -15.83 2.56 13.16
C LYS A 252 -15.71 2.12 14.61
N SER A 253 -14.93 1.07 14.82
CA SER A 253 -14.68 0.48 16.14
C SER A 253 -13.35 -0.28 16.15
N ASP A 254 -12.83 -0.54 17.34
CA ASP A 254 -11.67 -1.41 17.51
C ASP A 254 -12.11 -2.87 17.56
N VAL A 255 -11.44 -3.74 16.81
CA VAL A 255 -11.66 -5.18 16.87
C VAL A 255 -10.95 -5.72 18.12
N THR A 256 -11.71 -6.33 19.02
CA THR A 256 -11.21 -6.82 20.32
C THR A 256 -10.86 -8.30 20.28
N SER A 257 -11.68 -9.11 19.61
CA SER A 257 -11.48 -10.54 19.50
C SER A 257 -12.15 -11.12 18.25
N ILE A 258 -11.75 -12.33 17.90
CA ILE A 258 -12.30 -13.15 16.83
C ILE A 258 -12.54 -14.54 17.42
N ASP A 259 -13.64 -15.18 17.07
CA ASP A 259 -13.87 -16.60 17.39
C ASP A 259 -13.89 -17.45 16.11
N ALA A 260 -14.47 -18.64 16.17
CA ALA A 260 -14.55 -19.54 15.02
C ALA A 260 -15.30 -18.97 13.80
N GLN A 261 -16.22 -18.01 13.98
CA GLN A 261 -17.20 -17.60 12.96
C GLN A 261 -17.52 -16.10 12.93
N ALA A 262 -17.00 -15.29 13.86
CA ALA A 262 -17.36 -13.89 13.99
C ALA A 262 -16.19 -13.00 14.47
N VAL A 263 -16.35 -11.70 14.18
CA VAL A 263 -15.47 -10.62 14.63
C VAL A 263 -16.22 -9.76 15.64
N TYR A 264 -15.61 -9.48 16.78
CA TYR A 264 -16.18 -8.68 17.87
C TYR A 264 -15.47 -7.34 17.97
N THR A 265 -16.26 -6.30 18.23
CA THR A 265 -15.75 -4.93 18.37
C THR A 265 -15.97 -4.38 19.77
N ALA A 266 -15.20 -3.34 20.12
CA ALA A 266 -15.18 -2.74 21.45
C ALA A 266 -16.53 -2.11 21.88
N ASP A 267 -17.34 -1.70 20.91
CA ASP A 267 -18.71 -1.20 21.10
C ASP A 267 -19.77 -2.31 21.21
N GLY A 268 -19.35 -3.58 21.32
CA GLY A 268 -20.22 -4.73 21.57
C GLY A 268 -20.91 -5.28 20.32
N LYS A 269 -20.58 -4.80 19.11
CA LYS A 269 -21.11 -5.36 17.87
C LYS A 269 -20.40 -6.68 17.52
N THR A 270 -21.14 -7.53 16.82
CA THR A 270 -20.67 -8.83 16.34
C THR A 270 -20.93 -8.92 14.84
N TYR A 271 -19.92 -9.31 14.09
CA TYR A 271 -19.98 -9.47 12.64
C TYR A 271 -19.68 -10.90 12.24
N PRO A 272 -20.65 -11.67 11.72
CA PRO A 272 -20.40 -12.97 11.13
C PRO A 272 -19.39 -12.86 9.99
N ALA A 273 -18.45 -13.78 9.92
CA ALA A 273 -17.38 -13.77 8.93
C ALA A 273 -17.05 -15.19 8.46
N ASP A 274 -17.16 -15.41 7.15
CA ASP A 274 -16.57 -16.55 6.46
C ASP A 274 -15.13 -16.25 6.01
N ILE A 275 -14.85 -14.97 5.77
CA ILE A 275 -13.57 -14.48 5.24
C ILE A 275 -13.17 -13.20 5.98
N LEU A 276 -11.92 -13.14 6.41
CA LEU A 276 -11.30 -11.97 7.03
C LEU A 276 -10.16 -11.47 6.13
N ILE A 277 -10.28 -10.23 5.67
CA ILE A 277 -9.28 -9.57 4.83
C ILE A 277 -8.61 -8.44 5.60
N PHE A 278 -7.30 -8.53 5.77
CA PHE A 278 -6.51 -7.45 6.33
C PHE A 278 -6.11 -6.46 5.24
N ALA A 279 -6.64 -5.24 5.31
CA ALA A 279 -6.23 -4.08 4.55
C ALA A 279 -5.53 -3.05 5.47
N THR A 280 -4.71 -3.58 6.38
CA THR A 280 -4.07 -2.90 7.50
C THR A 280 -2.72 -2.27 7.15
N GLY A 281 -2.27 -2.42 5.90
CA GLY A 281 -1.06 -1.76 5.40
C GLY A 281 0.20 -2.58 5.64
N PHE A 282 1.30 -1.90 5.96
CA PHE A 282 2.63 -2.51 6.02
C PHE A 282 3.36 -2.05 7.28
N GLU A 283 4.38 -2.80 7.69
CA GLU A 283 5.26 -2.40 8.78
C GLU A 283 6.24 -1.32 8.26
N THR A 284 5.96 -0.04 8.55
CA THR A 284 6.74 1.09 8.00
C THR A 284 7.64 1.78 9.02
N GLN A 285 7.63 1.34 10.28
CA GLN A 285 8.37 2.00 11.37
C GLN A 285 9.76 1.37 11.60
N GLU A 286 9.90 0.09 11.24
CA GLU A 286 11.14 -0.68 11.40
C GLU A 286 11.84 -0.74 10.04
N TRP A 287 12.69 0.26 9.76
CA TRP A 287 13.41 0.37 8.50
C TRP A 287 14.37 -0.80 8.30
N LEU A 288 14.39 -1.36 7.08
CA LEU A 288 15.23 -2.50 6.67
C LEU A 288 14.98 -3.80 7.45
N PHE A 289 14.01 -3.85 8.37
CA PHE A 289 13.67 -5.08 9.09
C PHE A 289 13.12 -6.16 8.13
N PRO A 290 13.44 -7.45 8.31
CA PRO A 290 14.25 -8.07 9.36
C PRO A 290 15.76 -8.16 9.05
N LEU A 291 16.27 -7.42 8.06
CA LEU A 291 17.66 -7.51 7.66
C LEU A 291 18.58 -7.10 8.81
N ARG A 292 19.51 -7.99 9.15
CA ARG A 292 20.58 -7.67 10.09
C ARG A 292 21.76 -7.06 9.31
N ILE A 293 22.00 -5.77 9.51
CA ILE A 293 23.09 -5.03 8.86
C ILE A 293 24.08 -4.57 9.92
N VAL A 294 25.34 -4.99 9.80
CA VAL A 294 26.41 -4.64 10.74
C VAL A 294 27.48 -3.83 9.99
N GLY A 295 27.75 -2.63 10.47
CA GLY A 295 28.75 -1.73 9.89
C GLY A 295 30.17 -2.05 10.36
N ALA A 296 31.07 -1.05 10.23
CA ALA A 296 32.46 -1.19 10.68
C ALA A 296 32.58 -1.33 12.20
N ASP A 297 31.69 -0.68 12.96
CA ASP A 297 31.49 -0.99 14.37
C ASP A 297 30.63 -2.25 14.49
N THR A 298 31.22 -3.32 15.04
CA THR A 298 30.57 -4.62 15.19
C THR A 298 29.82 -4.79 16.51
N SER A 299 29.82 -3.76 17.38
CA SER A 299 29.18 -3.84 18.70
C SER A 299 27.65 -3.94 18.63
N THR A 300 27.05 -3.46 17.53
CA THR A 300 25.60 -3.45 17.33
C THR A 300 25.23 -3.57 15.84
N ASP A 301 23.97 -3.88 15.55
CA ASP A 301 23.42 -3.76 14.20
C ASP A 301 22.77 -2.39 13.97
N LEU A 302 22.55 -2.05 12.70
CA LEU A 302 22.00 -0.77 12.27
C LEU A 302 20.64 -0.47 12.90
N ALA A 303 19.75 -1.47 12.98
CA ALA A 303 18.41 -1.27 13.53
C ALA A 303 18.48 -0.98 15.04
N ALA A 304 19.31 -1.71 15.78
CA ALA A 304 19.57 -1.45 17.19
C ALA A 304 20.21 -0.08 17.41
N HIS A 305 21.19 0.32 16.58
CA HIS A 305 21.79 1.65 16.62
C HIS A 305 20.73 2.76 16.44
N TRP A 306 19.90 2.67 15.40
CA TRP A 306 18.82 3.63 15.18
C TRP A 306 17.81 3.70 16.33
N ARG A 307 17.51 2.56 16.99
CA ARG A 307 16.66 2.59 18.20
C ARG A 307 17.27 3.42 19.33
N THR A 308 18.60 3.40 19.51
CA THR A 308 19.27 4.23 20.52
C THR A 308 19.16 5.74 20.23
N LEU A 309 18.99 6.10 18.96
CA LEU A 309 18.80 7.48 18.50
C LEU A 309 17.32 7.90 18.46
N GLY A 310 16.39 6.97 18.72
CA GLY A 310 14.96 7.22 18.65
C GLY A 310 14.37 7.14 17.22
N GLY A 311 15.13 6.71 16.22
CA GLY A 311 14.66 6.60 14.84
C GLY A 311 15.77 6.36 13.81
N ALA A 312 15.37 6.14 12.56
CA ALA A 312 16.31 5.97 11.46
C ALA A 312 17.01 7.30 11.13
N GLU A 313 18.34 7.25 11.08
CA GLU A 313 19.19 8.38 10.69
C GLU A 313 20.02 8.05 9.46
N ALA A 314 20.11 9.02 8.54
CA ALA A 314 20.86 8.87 7.30
C ALA A 314 21.29 10.23 6.75
N TYR A 315 22.50 10.31 6.20
CA TYR A 315 22.92 11.50 5.46
C TYR A 315 22.23 11.53 4.10
N LYS A 316 21.45 12.59 3.83
CA LYS A 316 20.64 12.75 2.61
C LYS A 316 19.70 11.58 2.30
N GLY A 317 19.30 10.81 3.32
CA GLY A 317 18.41 9.65 3.15
C GLY A 317 19.04 8.45 2.47
N THR A 318 20.38 8.40 2.35
CA THR A 318 21.11 7.24 1.83
C THR A 318 21.74 6.48 3.00
N VAL A 319 21.50 5.16 3.00
CA VAL A 319 22.00 4.18 3.99
C VAL A 319 22.77 3.12 3.24
#